data_AF-A0A2V9J219-F1
#
_entry.id   AF-A0A2V9J219-F1
#
_cell.length_a   1.000
_cell.length_b   1.000
_cell.length_c   1.000
_cell.angle_alpha   90.00
_cell.angle_beta   90.00
_cell.angle_gamma   90.00
#
_symmetry.space_group_name_H-M   'P 1'
#
loop_
_entity.id
_entity.type
_entity.pdbx_description
1 polymer ?
#
loop_
_entity_poly.entity_id
_entity_poly.type
_entity_poly.pdbx_seq_one_letter_code
_entity_poly.pdbx_strand_id
1 'polypeptide(L)'
;MPLYFSAHTTACLTKQALRQLMQELLTSTDIKVRRCVASQIGGRMLTEAEAPDQPTLEKWFQARWINCEWIMRIDLDAHDGTVAEL
;
A
#
# COMPACT_ATOMS: atom_id res chain seq x y z
N MET A 1 -8.82 -12.68 4.49
CA MET A 1 -9.21 -11.26 4.39
C MET A 1 -8.73 -10.78 3.03
N PRO A 2 -9.55 -10.05 2.24
CA PRO A 2 -9.15 -9.62 0.91
C PRO A 2 -7.85 -8.82 0.93
N LEU A 3 -7.06 -9.01 -0.13
CA LEU A 3 -5.78 -8.34 -0.30
C LEU A 3 -5.91 -7.27 -1.37
N TYR A 4 -5.23 -6.15 -1.18
CA TYR A 4 -5.29 -5.02 -2.10
C TYR A 4 -3.89 -4.52 -2.40
N PHE A 5 -3.66 -4.16 -3.67
CA PHE A 5 -2.60 -3.24 -4.04
C PHE A 5 -3.14 -1.82 -4.13
N SER A 6 -2.31 -0.87 -3.73
CA SER A 6 -2.61 0.56 -3.90
C SER A 6 -1.37 1.31 -4.36
N ALA A 7 -1.59 2.35 -5.17
CA ALA A 7 -0.54 3.26 -5.59
C ALA A 7 -0.72 4.65 -4.97
N HIS A 8 0.40 5.25 -4.58
CA HIS A 8 0.44 6.52 -3.88
C HIS A 8 1.50 7.43 -4.48
N THR A 9 1.16 8.71 -4.59
CA THR A 9 2.14 9.75 -4.91
C THR A 9 2.91 10.11 -3.66
N THR A 10 4.24 10.06 -3.73
CA THR A 10 5.18 10.40 -2.64
C THR A 10 6.16 11.50 -3.04
N ALA A 11 5.84 12.24 -4.11
CA ALA A 11 6.64 13.34 -4.61
C ALA A 11 7.01 14.30 -3.46
N CYS A 12 8.26 14.75 -3.46
CA CYS A 12 8.88 15.64 -2.47
C CYS A 12 9.27 15.01 -1.12
N LEU A 13 8.99 13.73 -0.85
CA LEU A 13 9.51 13.09 0.37
C LEU A 13 11.00 12.79 0.27
N THR A 14 11.76 13.18 1.29
CA THR A 14 13.15 12.73 1.46
C THR A 14 13.19 11.22 1.71
N LYS A 15 14.36 10.59 1.53
CA LYS A 15 14.50 9.14 1.72
C LYS A 15 14.20 8.73 3.16
N GLN A 16 14.54 9.60 4.11
CA GLN A 16 14.27 9.42 5.52
C GLN A 16 12.78 9.53 5.82
N ALA A 17 12.10 10.56 5.32
CA ALA A 17 10.66 10.74 5.53
C ALA A 17 9.86 9.59 4.89
N LEU A 18 10.24 9.15 3.69
CA LEU A 18 9.63 8.01 3.02
C LEU A 18 9.83 6.70 3.81
N ARG A 19 11.04 6.47 4.34
CA ARG A 19 11.29 5.31 5.21
C ARG A 19 10.44 5.35 6.48
N GLN A 20 10.33 6.51 7.12
CA GLN A 20 9.51 6.67 8.31
C GLN A 20 8.04 6.37 8.01
N LEU A 21 7.49 6.95 6.93
CA LEU A 21 6.13 6.65 6.48
C LEU A 21 5.92 5.15 6.28
N MET A 22 6.83 4.48 5.55
CA MET A 22 6.73 3.04 5.33
C MET A 22 6.76 2.25 6.65
N GLN A 23 7.58 2.66 7.62
CA GLN A 23 7.64 2.04 8.94
C GLN A 23 6.30 2.18 9.68
N GLU A 24 5.73 3.39 9.69
CA GLU A 24 4.45 3.68 10.33
C GLU A 24 3.32 2.82 9.74
N LEU A 25 3.27 2.70 8.41
CA LEU A 25 2.30 1.85 7.71
C LEU A 25 2.45 0.37 8.09
N LEU A 26 3.67 -0.15 8.08
CA LEU A 26 3.97 -1.55 8.41
C LEU A 26 3.69 -1.90 9.88
N THR A 27 3.76 -0.92 10.78
CA THR A 27 3.48 -1.11 12.22
C THR A 27 2.03 -0.85 12.61
N SER A 28 1.17 -0.47 11.67
CA SER A 28 -0.24 -0.15 11.98
C SER A 28 -1.02 -1.39 12.41
N THR A 29 -1.89 -1.21 13.40
CA THR A 29 -2.80 -2.25 13.90
C THR A 29 -4.20 -2.20 13.30
N ASP A 30 -4.59 -1.07 12.68
CA ASP A 30 -5.94 -0.88 12.12
C ASP A 30 -6.10 -1.62 10.78
N ILE A 31 -5.05 -1.57 9.95
CA ILE A 31 -4.96 -2.24 8.65
C ILE A 31 -3.60 -2.91 8.60
N LYS A 32 -3.59 -4.19 8.21
CA LYS A 32 -2.36 -4.95 8.10
C LYS A 32 -1.73 -4.70 6.73
N VAL A 33 -0.72 -3.83 6.70
CA VAL A 33 0.13 -3.63 5.53
C VAL A 33 1.19 -4.73 5.49
N ARG A 34 1.20 -5.54 4.43
CA ARG A 34 2.15 -6.64 4.24
C ARG A 34 3.46 -6.18 3.62
N ARG A 35 3.38 -5.24 2.67
CA ARG A 35 4.54 -4.79 1.91
C ARG A 35 4.38 -3.34 1.48
N CYS A 36 5.49 -2.61 1.52
CA CYS A 36 5.62 -1.30 0.89
C CYS A 36 6.84 -1.31 -0.02
N VAL A 37 6.72 -0.75 -1.22
CA VAL A 37 7.85 -0.48 -2.12
C VAL A 37 7.73 0.93 -2.64
N ALA A 38 8.84 1.66 -2.77
CA ALA A 38 8.79 3.04 -3.22
C ALA A 38 9.96 3.41 -4.15
N SER A 39 9.67 4.30 -5.08
CA SER A 39 10.64 4.92 -5.99
C SER A 39 10.73 6.40 -5.69
N GLN A 40 11.90 6.86 -5.25
CA GLN A 40 12.13 8.30 -5.04
C GLN A 40 12.21 9.06 -6.37
N ILE A 41 12.85 8.47 -7.38
CA ILE A 41 12.96 9.09 -8.71
C ILE A 41 11.57 9.22 -9.34
N GLY A 42 10.74 8.19 -9.20
CA GLY A 42 9.37 8.19 -9.71
C GLY A 42 8.37 8.93 -8.81
N GLY A 43 8.75 9.34 -7.60
CA GLY A 43 7.86 9.97 -6.63
C GLY A 43 6.63 9.12 -6.30
N ARG A 44 6.78 7.80 -6.21
CA ARG A 44 5.67 6.85 -6.03
C ARG A 44 5.95 5.78 -5.00
N MET A 45 4.88 5.27 -4.39
CA MET A 45 4.91 4.11 -3.50
C MET A 45 3.75 3.17 -3.85
N LEU A 46 4.00 1.87 -3.77
CA LEU A 46 2.97 0.84 -3.78
C LEU A 46 2.88 0.20 -2.40
N THR A 47 1.67 -0.14 -1.98
CA THR A 47 1.46 -0.96 -0.79
C THR A 47 0.59 -2.17 -1.09
N GLU A 48 0.83 -3.24 -0.35
CA GLU A 48 0.01 -4.44 -0.28
C GLU A 48 -0.60 -4.51 1.10
N ALA A 49 -1.92 -4.53 1.21
CA ALA A 49 -2.62 -4.46 2.49
C ALA A 49 -3.84 -5.39 2.55
N GLU A 50 -4.09 -5.95 3.73
CA GLU A 50 -5.33 -6.67 4.03
C GLU A 50 -6.38 -5.69 4.56
N ALA A 51 -7.58 -5.72 3.98
CA ALA A 51 -8.71 -4.90 4.42
C ALA A 51 -10.03 -5.65 4.22
N PRO A 52 -11.08 -5.33 5.00
CA PRO A 52 -12.40 -5.94 4.81
C PRO A 52 -13.01 -5.59 3.45
N ASP A 53 -12.83 -4.34 3.01
CA ASP A 53 -13.29 -3.82 1.73
C ASP A 53 -12.42 -2.64 1.26
N GLN A 54 -12.53 -2.29 -0.02
CA GLN A 54 -11.82 -1.16 -0.61
C GLN A 54 -12.14 0.19 0.08
N PRO A 55 -13.42 0.56 0.34
CA PRO A 55 -13.74 1.83 1.00
C PRO A 55 -13.10 2.01 2.38
N THR A 56 -12.96 0.93 3.15
CA THR A 56 -12.27 0.95 4.44
C THR A 56 -10.79 1.27 4.28
N LEU A 57 -10.13 0.65 3.29
CA LEU A 57 -8.73 0.93 2.99
C LEU A 57 -8.52 2.36 2.48
N GLU A 58 -9.40 2.86 1.61
CA GLU A 58 -9.35 4.25 1.12
C GLU A 58 -9.46 5.26 2.27
N LYS A 59 -10.44 5.08 3.17
CA LYS A 59 -10.61 5.94 4.35
C LYS A 59 -9.39 5.90 5.27
N TRP A 60 -8.77 4.73 5.42
CA TRP A 60 -7.59 4.55 6.25
C TRP A 60 -6.37 5.32 5.72
N PHE A 61 -6.16 5.33 4.40
CA PHE A 61 -5.14 6.16 3.74
C PHE A 61 -5.45 7.66 3.84
N GLN A 62 -6.71 8.05 3.60
CA GLN A 62 -7.15 9.45 3.69
C GLN A 62 -6.93 10.03 5.09
N ALA A 63 -7.25 9.27 6.15
CA ALA A 63 -7.03 9.69 7.53
C ALA A 63 -5.54 9.92 7.87
N ARG A 64 -4.63 9.37 7.06
CA ARG A 64 -3.17 9.52 7.17
C ARG A 64 -2.59 10.52 6.18
N TRP A 65 -3.42 11.25 5.44
CA TRP A 65 -3.01 12.20 4.40
C TRP A 65 -2.20 11.56 3.27
N ILE A 66 -2.44 10.27 3.01
CA ILE A 66 -1.79 9.53 1.95
C ILE A 66 -2.72 9.52 0.74
N ASN A 67 -2.31 10.21 -0.33
CA ASN A 67 -3.08 10.23 -1.56
C ASN A 67 -2.98 8.88 -2.26
N CYS A 68 -4.13 8.34 -2.66
CA CYS A 68 -4.22 7.09 -3.39
C CYS A 68 -4.60 7.40 -4.85
N GLU A 69 -3.75 7.01 -5.80
CA GLU A 69 -4.03 7.14 -7.24
C GLU A 69 -5.07 6.07 -7.66
N TRP A 70 -4.91 4.86 -7.14
CA TRP A 70 -5.83 3.74 -7.35
C TRP A 70 -5.66 2.68 -6.26
N ILE A 71 -6.71 1.87 -6.09
CA ILE A 71 -6.72 0.64 -5.29
C ILE A 71 -7.28 -0.49 -6.15
N MET A 72 -6.68 -1.67 -6.05
CA MET A 72 -7.06 -2.86 -6.79
C MET A 72 -7.12 -4.04 -5.82
N ARG A 73 -8.24 -4.75 -5.77
CA ARG A 73 -8.32 -6.04 -5.09
C ARG A 73 -7.51 -7.09 -5.86
N ILE A 74 -6.79 -7.93 -5.14
CA ILE A 74 -6.00 -9.01 -5.72
C ILE A 74 -6.86 -10.25 -5.70
N ASP A 75 -7.37 -10.64 -6.87
CA ASP A 75 -8.12 -11.89 -7.05
C ASP A 75 -7.20 -13.06 -7.45
N LEU A 76 -6.10 -12.73 -8.15
CA LEU A 76 -5.06 -13.66 -8.56
C LEU A 76 -3.70 -13.05 -8.21
N ASP A 77 -2.84 -13.82 -7.55
CA ASP A 77 -1.48 -13.43 -7.20
C ASP A 77 -0.48 -14.35 -7.89
N ALA A 78 0.49 -13.75 -8.58
CA ALA A 78 1.50 -14.47 -9.34
C ALA A 78 2.89 -14.13 -8.81
N HIS A 79 3.58 -15.13 -8.26
CA HIS A 79 4.94 -14.99 -7.78
C HIS A 79 5.77 -16.22 -8.15
N ASP A 80 7.04 -15.99 -8.54
CA ASP A 80 8.01 -17.06 -8.85
C ASP A 80 7.49 -18.13 -9.83
N GLY A 81 6.72 -17.71 -10.85
CA GLY A 81 6.15 -18.60 -11.86
C GLY A 81 4.91 -19.39 -11.42
N THR A 82 4.41 -19.17 -10.20
CA THR A 82 3.18 -19.77 -9.67
C THR A 82 2.07 -18.73 -9.63
N VAL A 83 0.84 -19.13 -9.91
CA VAL A 83 -0.37 -18.29 -9.80
C VAL A 83 -1.29 -18.91 -8.75
N ALA A 84 -1.75 -18.10 -7.79
CA ALA A 84 -2.68 -18.49 -6.73
C ALA A 84 -3.93 -17.60 -6.75
N GLU A 85 -5.07 -18.18 -6.37
CA GLU A 85 -6.32 -17.46 -6.12
C GLU A 85 -6.37 -17.01 -4.64
N LEU A 86 -6.85 -15.79 -4.38
CA LEU A 86 -6.86 -15.16 -3.04
C LEU A 86 -8.25 -14.78 -2.52
#